data_AF-A0A9P8FZK8-F1
#
_entry.id   AF-A0A9P8FZK8-F1
#
_cell.length_a   1.000
_cell.length_b   1.000
_cell.length_c   1.000
_cell.angle_alpha   90.00
_cell.angle_beta   90.00
_cell.angle_gamma   90.00
#
_symmetry.space_group_name_H-M   'P 1'
#
loop_
_entity.id
_entity.type
_entity.pdbx_description
1 polymer ?
#
loop_
_entity_poly.entity_id
_entity_poly.type
_entity_poly.pdbx_seq_one_letter_code
_entity_poly.pdbx_strand_id
1 'polypeptide(L)'
;MLMVCHHLSRNIPEDVAFAESRIRAETIAAEDVLHDLGAISMMSSDSQAMGRCGEVILRTWNTAHKNKQQRGFLAEDEGTGADNFRVKRYISKYTINPAIAQGMSHIIGSVEVGKLADLVLWHPSSFGVKPTQVIKGGMVAYSLMGDANASIPTVEPMIMRPMFGASVPHNSIAFVSKAAEAKGVRNKCGLKKRVEAVKNCRNIGKSDMKFNAVKPKMKVDAESYTVEADGMVCEAEPSSQLPLAQTYYLY
;
A
#
# COMPACT_ATOMS: atom_id res chain seq x y z
N MET A 1 11.06 2.93 18.73
CA MET A 1 9.61 3.00 18.45
C MET A 1 8.83 2.09 19.39
N LEU A 2 8.97 0.77 19.28
CA LEU A 2 8.21 -0.21 20.08
C LEU A 2 8.25 0.07 21.59
N MET A 3 9.44 0.27 22.18
CA MET A 3 9.56 0.53 23.61
C MET A 3 8.80 1.79 24.06
N VAL A 4 8.81 2.86 23.25
CA VAL A 4 8.07 4.09 23.55
C VAL A 4 6.55 3.83 23.48
N CYS A 5 6.07 3.18 22.43
CA CYS A 5 4.65 2.89 22.24
C CYS A 5 4.06 1.99 23.35
N HIS A 6 4.88 1.09 23.89
CA HIS A 6 4.48 0.17 24.96
C HIS A 6 4.89 0.65 26.36
N HIS A 7 5.43 1.86 26.50
CA HIS A 7 5.91 2.42 27.77
C HIS A 7 6.90 1.49 28.52
N LEU A 8 7.77 0.82 27.77
CA LEU A 8 8.76 -0.12 28.30
C LEU A 8 10.02 0.59 28.78
N SER A 9 10.70 -0.01 29.76
CA SER A 9 11.97 0.44 30.31
C SER A 9 13.15 -0.36 29.77
N ARG A 10 14.22 0.34 29.39
CA ARG A 10 15.50 -0.30 29.02
C ARG A 10 16.23 -0.93 30.20
N ASN A 11 15.81 -0.59 31.42
CA ASN A 11 16.43 -1.07 32.65
C ASN A 11 15.73 -2.30 33.21
N ILE A 12 14.65 -2.77 32.56
CA ILE A 12 13.91 -3.99 32.94
C ILE A 12 14.26 -5.08 31.90
N PRO A 13 14.96 -6.16 32.28
CA PRO A 13 15.36 -7.22 31.34
C PRO A 13 14.19 -7.85 30.59
N GLU A 14 13.03 -8.02 31.24
CA GLU A 14 11.83 -8.62 30.65
C GLU A 14 11.20 -7.71 29.57
N ASP A 15 11.28 -6.40 29.75
CA ASP A 15 10.82 -5.41 28.77
C ASP A 15 11.71 -5.43 27.52
N VAL A 16 13.02 -5.59 27.71
CA VAL A 16 13.99 -5.74 26.61
C VAL A 16 13.75 -7.06 25.89
N ALA A 17 13.59 -8.17 26.61
CA ALA A 17 13.28 -9.48 26.03
C ALA A 17 11.97 -9.46 25.23
N PHE A 18 10.92 -8.80 25.73
CA PHE A 18 9.69 -8.61 24.97
C PHE A 18 9.94 -7.82 23.67
N ALA A 19 10.73 -6.73 23.74
CA ALA A 19 11.05 -5.92 22.56
C ALA A 19 11.84 -6.71 21.50
N GLU A 20 12.87 -7.45 21.92
CA GLU A 20 13.70 -8.30 21.06
C GLU A 20 12.91 -9.45 20.44
N SER A 21 11.98 -10.04 21.21
CA SER A 21 11.10 -11.10 20.69
C SER A 21 10.22 -10.64 19.52
N ARG A 22 9.97 -9.32 19.37
CA ARG A 22 9.08 -8.75 18.37
C ARG A 22 9.80 -8.09 17.19
N ILE A 23 10.96 -7.47 17.42
CA ILE A 23 11.76 -6.81 16.37
C ILE A 23 12.88 -7.74 15.93
N ARG A 24 12.61 -8.56 14.91
CA ARG A 24 13.51 -9.62 14.45
C ARG A 24 13.97 -9.33 13.02
N ALA A 25 15.27 -9.19 12.81
CA ALA A 25 15.86 -8.87 11.51
C ALA A 25 15.54 -9.94 10.47
N GLU A 26 15.54 -11.20 10.89
CA GLU A 26 15.28 -12.39 10.10
C GLU A 26 13.87 -12.35 9.49
N THR A 27 12.85 -12.06 10.31
CA THR A 27 11.47 -12.01 9.81
C THR A 27 11.18 -10.76 8.97
N ILE A 28 11.90 -9.66 9.18
CA ILE A 28 11.79 -8.45 8.34
C ILE A 28 12.46 -8.69 6.98
N ALA A 29 13.62 -9.35 6.96
CA ALA A 29 14.28 -9.74 5.72
C ALA A 29 13.42 -10.75 4.93
N ALA A 30 12.81 -11.71 5.63
CA ALA A 30 11.90 -12.67 5.02
C ALA A 30 10.65 -12.02 4.42
N GLU A 31 10.11 -10.97 5.05
CA GLU A 31 8.96 -10.22 4.54
C GLU A 31 9.21 -9.68 3.12
N ASP A 32 10.41 -9.15 2.83
CA ASP A 32 10.76 -8.68 1.48
C ASP A 32 10.64 -9.82 0.44
N VAL A 33 11.13 -11.01 0.79
CA VAL A 33 11.10 -12.20 -0.08
C VAL A 33 9.66 -12.65 -0.29
N LEU A 34 8.88 -12.70 0.79
CA LEU A 34 7.49 -13.14 0.74
C LEU A 34 6.60 -12.18 -0.04
N HIS A 35 6.93 -10.88 -0.05
CA HIS A 35 6.30 -9.94 -0.98
C HIS A 35 6.65 -10.25 -2.43
N ASP A 36 7.91 -10.51 -2.77
CA ASP A 36 8.32 -10.76 -4.16
C ASP A 36 7.83 -12.10 -4.68
N LEU A 37 7.76 -13.13 -3.82
CA LEU A 37 7.12 -14.42 -4.12
C LEU A 37 5.61 -14.31 -4.33
N GLY A 38 4.97 -13.25 -3.82
CA GLY A 38 3.51 -13.13 -3.79
C GLY A 38 2.85 -13.95 -2.68
N ALA A 39 3.59 -14.26 -1.62
CA ALA A 39 3.07 -14.86 -0.39
C ALA A 39 2.49 -13.81 0.58
N ILE A 40 2.87 -12.54 0.48
CA ILE A 40 2.18 -11.42 1.13
C ILE A 40 1.44 -10.58 0.08
N SER A 41 0.13 -10.48 0.23
CA SER A 41 -0.77 -10.01 -0.83
C SER A 41 -1.11 -8.54 -0.81
N MET A 42 -0.82 -7.84 0.29
CA MET A 42 -1.25 -6.45 0.50
C MET A 42 -0.17 -5.62 1.18
N MET A 43 -0.22 -4.32 0.95
CA MET A 43 0.56 -3.30 1.63
C MET A 43 -0.39 -2.34 2.33
N SER A 44 -0.03 -1.88 3.52
CA SER A 44 -0.80 -0.91 4.32
C SER A 44 0.12 0.04 5.07
N SER A 45 -0.43 1.14 5.59
CA SER A 45 0.37 2.19 6.24
C SER A 45 0.61 1.99 7.72
N ASP A 46 -0.35 1.43 8.45
CA ASP A 46 -0.42 1.51 9.91
C ASP A 46 -0.26 2.96 10.44
N SER A 47 -1.05 3.86 9.85
CA SER A 47 -0.86 5.31 9.94
C SER A 47 -0.79 5.84 11.38
N GLN A 48 0.35 6.45 11.72
CA GLN A 48 0.66 7.02 13.05
C GLN A 48 0.66 6.01 14.22
N ALA A 49 0.56 4.71 13.92
CA ALA A 49 0.50 3.63 14.91
C ALA A 49 1.52 2.53 14.61
N MET A 50 2.76 2.93 14.28
CA MET A 50 3.89 2.13 13.78
C MET A 50 4.13 2.20 12.26
N GLY A 51 3.40 3.05 11.54
CA GLY A 51 3.75 3.36 10.16
C GLY A 51 3.26 4.71 9.63
N ARG A 52 3.36 4.88 8.31
CA ARG A 52 3.38 6.19 7.64
C ARG A 52 2.33 6.24 6.52
N CYS A 53 1.33 7.11 6.66
CA CYS A 53 0.20 7.19 5.73
C CYS A 53 0.60 7.56 4.28
N GLY A 54 1.62 8.42 4.12
CA GLY A 54 2.08 8.90 2.82
C GLY A 54 3.03 7.95 2.08
N GLU A 55 3.39 6.79 2.66
CA GLU A 55 4.48 5.96 2.14
C GLU A 55 4.06 4.58 1.62
N VAL A 56 2.76 4.25 1.59
CA VAL A 56 2.30 2.92 1.13
C VAL A 56 2.76 2.62 -0.30
N ILE A 57 2.53 3.55 -1.21
CA ILE A 57 2.91 3.40 -2.62
C ILE A 57 4.44 3.39 -2.75
N LEU A 58 5.11 4.36 -2.13
CA LEU A 58 6.57 4.49 -2.12
C LEU A 58 7.26 3.21 -1.64
N ARG A 59 6.88 2.69 -0.47
CA ARG A 59 7.49 1.50 0.14
C ARG A 59 7.22 0.25 -0.68
N THR A 60 6.05 0.17 -1.33
CA THR A 60 5.77 -0.93 -2.28
C THR A 60 6.81 -0.96 -3.40
N TRP A 61 7.12 0.19 -4.01
CA TRP A 61 8.09 0.25 -5.11
C TRP A 61 9.53 0.12 -4.64
N ASN A 62 9.87 0.57 -3.43
CA ASN A 62 11.18 0.30 -2.82
C ASN A 62 11.40 -1.20 -2.61
N THR A 63 10.39 -1.93 -2.10
CA THR A 63 10.49 -3.39 -1.93
C THR A 63 10.60 -4.11 -3.28
N ALA A 64 9.85 -3.69 -4.30
CA ALA A 64 9.97 -4.25 -5.65
C ALA A 64 11.37 -4.03 -6.24
N HIS A 65 11.89 -2.81 -6.09
CA HIS A 65 13.24 -2.44 -6.55
C HIS A 65 14.34 -3.24 -5.84
N LYS A 66 14.29 -3.30 -4.51
CA LYS A 66 15.26 -4.07 -3.71
C LYS A 66 15.29 -5.53 -4.12
N ASN A 67 14.12 -6.16 -4.26
CA ASN A 67 14.05 -7.56 -4.69
C ASN A 67 14.58 -7.75 -6.11
N LYS A 68 14.29 -6.83 -7.05
CA LYS A 68 14.94 -6.87 -8.38
C LYS A 68 16.46 -6.84 -8.28
N GLN A 69 17.03 -5.95 -7.47
CA GLN A 69 18.48 -5.86 -7.31
C GLN A 69 19.10 -7.13 -6.72
N GLN A 70 18.46 -7.72 -5.71
CA GLN A 70 19.01 -8.86 -4.99
C GLN A 70 18.66 -10.23 -5.62
N ARG A 71 17.62 -10.30 -6.43
CA ARG A 71 17.07 -11.58 -6.96
C ARG A 71 16.99 -11.65 -8.48
N GLY A 72 17.24 -10.54 -9.18
CA GLY A 72 17.11 -10.48 -10.62
C GLY A 72 15.65 -10.44 -11.08
N PHE A 73 15.40 -10.93 -12.29
CA PHE A 73 14.06 -11.01 -12.87
C PHE A 73 13.21 -12.07 -12.15
N LEU A 74 11.90 -11.85 -12.13
CA LEU A 74 10.97 -12.96 -11.86
C LEU A 74 10.96 -13.89 -13.07
N ALA A 75 10.67 -15.18 -12.85
CA ALA A 75 10.58 -16.17 -13.93
C ALA A 75 9.60 -15.72 -15.03
N GLU A 76 8.51 -15.07 -14.67
CA GLU A 76 7.51 -14.55 -15.62
C GLU A 76 8.00 -13.34 -16.45
N ASP A 77 9.08 -12.69 -16.02
CA ASP A 77 9.67 -11.50 -16.66
C ASP A 77 11.00 -11.83 -17.40
N GLU A 78 11.57 -13.02 -17.21
CA GLU A 78 12.83 -13.44 -17.84
C GLU A 78 12.75 -13.37 -19.38
N GLY A 79 13.78 -12.77 -19.99
CA GLY A 79 13.89 -12.63 -21.45
C GLY A 79 12.95 -11.59 -22.09
N THR A 80 12.07 -10.94 -21.31
CA THR A 80 11.12 -9.96 -21.86
C THR A 80 11.72 -8.55 -22.03
N GLY A 81 12.83 -8.26 -21.34
CA GLY A 81 13.43 -6.92 -21.28
C GLY A 81 12.64 -5.93 -20.41
N ALA A 82 11.64 -6.39 -19.66
CA ALA A 82 10.77 -5.58 -18.80
C ALA A 82 10.47 -6.30 -17.48
N ASP A 83 9.95 -5.56 -16.49
CA ASP A 83 9.56 -6.09 -15.17
C ASP A 83 8.03 -6.12 -15.00
N ASN A 84 7.28 -6.35 -16.08
CA ASN A 84 5.85 -6.13 -16.13
C ASN A 84 5.07 -7.01 -15.14
N PHE A 85 5.48 -8.26 -14.97
CA PHE A 85 4.85 -9.17 -14.03
C PHE A 85 5.14 -8.75 -12.59
N ARG A 86 6.38 -8.37 -12.25
CA ARG A 86 6.70 -7.79 -10.94
C ARG A 86 5.88 -6.51 -10.70
N VAL A 87 5.79 -5.61 -11.68
CA VAL A 87 4.97 -4.39 -11.58
C VAL A 87 3.50 -4.72 -11.29
N LYS A 88 2.90 -5.67 -12.01
CA LYS A 88 1.52 -6.15 -11.75
C LYS A 88 1.38 -6.77 -10.36
N ARG A 89 2.35 -7.60 -9.93
CA ARG A 89 2.39 -8.19 -8.59
C ARG A 89 2.39 -7.14 -7.50
N TYR A 90 3.19 -6.09 -7.62
CA TYR A 90 3.32 -5.06 -6.59
C TYR A 90 2.20 -4.01 -6.61
N ILE A 91 1.76 -3.53 -7.78
CA ILE A 91 0.65 -2.57 -7.84
C ILE A 91 -0.65 -3.15 -7.27
N SER A 92 -0.87 -4.45 -7.45
CA SER A 92 -2.06 -5.13 -6.89
C SER A 92 -2.10 -5.12 -5.36
N LYS A 93 -0.95 -4.99 -4.68
CA LYS A 93 -0.84 -5.01 -3.21
C LYS A 93 -1.47 -3.79 -2.54
N TYR A 94 -1.55 -2.64 -3.22
CA TYR A 94 -2.17 -1.42 -2.68
C TYR A 94 -3.38 -0.94 -3.49
N THR A 95 -3.81 -1.70 -4.50
CA THR A 95 -4.98 -1.36 -5.33
C THR A 95 -6.07 -2.42 -5.18
N ILE A 96 -6.01 -3.50 -5.96
CA ILE A 96 -7.11 -4.46 -6.07
C ILE A 96 -7.19 -5.43 -4.88
N ASN A 97 -6.07 -5.88 -4.32
CA ASN A 97 -6.10 -6.88 -3.24
C ASN A 97 -6.72 -6.32 -1.94
N PRO A 98 -6.38 -5.10 -1.48
CA PRO A 98 -7.11 -4.48 -0.36
C PRO A 98 -8.61 -4.34 -0.64
N ALA A 99 -8.99 -3.96 -1.87
CA ALA A 99 -10.40 -3.83 -2.24
C ALA A 99 -11.13 -5.18 -2.25
N ILE A 100 -10.48 -6.28 -2.68
CA ILE A 100 -11.05 -7.63 -2.61
C ILE A 100 -11.24 -8.05 -1.15
N ALA A 101 -10.18 -7.95 -0.34
CA ALA A 101 -10.19 -8.35 1.07
C ALA A 101 -11.30 -7.64 1.86
N GLN A 102 -11.53 -6.35 1.57
CA GLN A 102 -12.54 -5.53 2.23
C GLN A 102 -13.93 -5.58 1.58
N GLY A 103 -14.14 -6.36 0.52
CA GLY A 103 -15.43 -6.46 -0.17
C GLY A 103 -15.85 -5.20 -0.94
N MET A 104 -14.88 -4.39 -1.36
CA MET A 104 -15.03 -3.10 -2.05
C MET A 104 -14.66 -3.17 -3.54
N SER A 105 -14.10 -4.30 -4.00
CA SER A 105 -13.55 -4.50 -5.36
C SER A 105 -14.55 -4.38 -6.50
N HIS A 106 -15.84 -4.39 -6.20
CA HIS A 106 -16.91 -4.15 -7.17
C HIS A 106 -17.07 -2.67 -7.55
N ILE A 107 -16.42 -1.75 -6.81
CA ILE A 107 -16.50 -0.31 -7.08
C ILE A 107 -15.11 0.31 -7.28
N ILE A 108 -14.10 -0.13 -6.54
CA ILE A 108 -12.77 0.49 -6.54
C ILE A 108 -11.65 -0.55 -6.69
N GLY A 109 -10.41 -0.07 -6.76
CA GLY A 109 -9.20 -0.90 -6.67
C GLY A 109 -8.53 -1.21 -8.00
N SER A 110 -9.06 -0.77 -9.13
CA SER A 110 -8.45 -0.97 -10.46
C SER A 110 -9.10 -0.09 -11.52
N VAL A 111 -8.39 0.08 -12.64
CA VAL A 111 -8.89 0.77 -13.83
C VAL A 111 -9.65 -0.23 -14.70
N GLU A 112 -10.93 -0.41 -14.41
CA GLU A 112 -11.83 -1.32 -15.14
C GLU A 112 -13.17 -0.61 -15.41
N VAL A 113 -13.79 -0.90 -16.56
CA VAL A 113 -15.09 -0.33 -16.91
C VAL A 113 -16.13 -0.70 -15.85
N GLY A 114 -16.96 0.27 -15.45
CA GLY A 114 -17.98 0.12 -14.42
C GLY A 114 -17.50 0.43 -12.99
N LYS A 115 -16.20 0.58 -12.76
CA LYS A 115 -15.66 1.06 -11.47
C LYS A 115 -15.69 2.58 -11.36
N LEU A 116 -15.60 3.08 -10.14
CA LEU A 116 -15.51 4.50 -9.86
C LEU A 116 -14.21 5.07 -10.44
N ALA A 117 -14.31 6.23 -11.09
CA ALA A 117 -13.17 6.93 -11.69
C ALA A 117 -12.27 7.60 -10.62
N ASP A 118 -11.67 6.77 -9.78
CA ASP A 118 -10.62 7.12 -8.83
C ASP A 118 -9.27 6.81 -9.47
N LEU A 119 -8.61 7.84 -9.99
CA LEU A 119 -7.41 7.73 -10.82
C LEU A 119 -6.31 8.61 -10.25
N VAL A 120 -5.07 8.20 -10.45
CA VAL A 120 -3.89 9.00 -10.07
C VAL A 120 -3.02 9.14 -11.30
N LEU A 121 -2.69 10.39 -11.65
CA LEU A 121 -1.79 10.71 -12.73
C LEU A 121 -0.38 10.93 -12.16
N TRP A 122 0.60 10.40 -12.88
CA TRP A 122 2.01 10.46 -12.52
C TRP A 122 2.80 10.93 -13.73
N HIS A 123 3.78 11.79 -13.49
CA HIS A 123 4.88 11.88 -14.44
C HIS A 123 5.78 10.65 -14.24
N PRO A 124 6.31 9.99 -15.29
CA PRO A 124 7.13 8.79 -15.12
C PRO A 124 8.32 9.00 -14.17
N SER A 125 8.96 10.18 -14.22
CA SER A 125 10.08 10.49 -13.32
C SER A 125 9.69 10.68 -11.85
N SER A 126 8.41 10.80 -11.51
CA SER A 126 7.92 10.94 -10.13
C SER A 126 6.97 9.81 -9.71
N PHE A 127 6.91 8.74 -10.51
CA PHE A 127 6.05 7.59 -10.24
C PHE A 127 6.36 6.99 -8.87
N GLY A 128 5.31 6.76 -8.09
CA GLY A 128 5.40 6.14 -6.77
C GLY A 128 5.79 7.07 -5.63
N VAL A 129 6.15 8.33 -5.90
CA VAL A 129 6.59 9.30 -4.88
C VAL A 129 5.70 10.55 -4.80
N LYS A 130 5.58 11.33 -5.89
CA LYS A 130 4.76 12.56 -5.94
C LYS A 130 3.89 12.58 -7.21
N PRO A 131 2.56 12.38 -7.09
CA PRO A 131 1.67 12.39 -8.26
C PRO A 131 1.47 13.81 -8.78
N THR A 132 1.05 13.92 -10.04
CA THR A 132 0.66 15.21 -10.63
C THR A 132 -0.78 15.57 -10.26
N GLN A 133 -1.69 14.61 -10.34
CA GLN A 133 -3.11 14.79 -10.01
C GLN A 133 -3.72 13.54 -9.38
N VAL A 134 -4.70 13.76 -8.51
CA VAL A 134 -5.56 12.72 -7.93
C VAL A 134 -7.01 13.06 -8.30
N ILE A 135 -7.65 12.15 -9.02
CA ILE A 135 -9.02 12.24 -9.49
C ILE A 135 -9.88 11.35 -8.58
N LYS A 136 -10.99 11.90 -8.09
CA LYS A 136 -11.96 11.20 -7.25
C LYS A 136 -13.34 11.27 -7.90
N GLY A 137 -13.92 10.13 -8.23
CA GLY A 137 -15.24 10.06 -8.87
C GLY A 137 -15.35 10.89 -10.15
N GLY A 138 -14.27 10.98 -10.94
CA GLY A 138 -14.24 11.74 -12.20
C GLY A 138 -13.92 13.22 -12.07
N MET A 139 -13.69 13.76 -10.88
CA MET A 139 -13.27 15.15 -10.68
C MET A 139 -11.90 15.23 -9.99
N VAL A 140 -11.07 16.20 -10.38
CA VAL A 140 -9.77 16.41 -9.71
C VAL A 140 -10.00 16.84 -8.26
N ALA A 141 -9.50 16.03 -7.33
CA ALA A 141 -9.58 16.27 -5.89
C ALA A 141 -8.30 16.89 -5.34
N TYR A 142 -7.14 16.54 -5.90
CA TYR A 142 -5.84 17.13 -5.55
C TYR A 142 -4.98 17.28 -6.81
N SER A 143 -4.16 18.33 -6.86
CA SER A 143 -3.20 18.56 -7.95
C SER A 143 -1.94 19.24 -7.44
N LEU A 144 -0.81 18.94 -8.07
CA LEU A 144 0.40 19.76 -7.99
C LEU A 144 0.09 21.10 -8.66
N MET A 145 0.19 22.20 -7.92
CA MET A 145 -0.29 23.51 -8.34
C MET A 145 0.58 24.63 -7.78
N GLY A 146 0.92 25.59 -8.64
CA GLY A 146 1.75 26.75 -8.36
C GLY A 146 1.05 27.85 -7.57
N ASP A 147 1.56 29.07 -7.70
CA ASP A 147 0.94 30.30 -7.21
C ASP A 147 -0.41 30.54 -7.92
N ALA A 148 -1.44 30.78 -7.12
CA ALA A 148 -2.80 31.02 -7.59
C ALA A 148 -3.00 32.42 -8.18
N ASN A 149 -2.13 33.38 -7.87
CA ASN A 149 -2.18 34.74 -8.40
C ASN A 149 -1.31 34.92 -9.67
N ALA A 150 -0.53 33.90 -10.05
CA ALA A 150 0.33 33.95 -11.21
C ALA A 150 -0.46 33.84 -12.52
N SER A 151 0.19 34.21 -13.63
CA SER A 151 -0.42 34.17 -14.98
C SER A 151 -0.70 32.76 -15.51
N ILE A 152 0.01 31.74 -15.00
CA ILE A 152 -0.13 30.33 -15.39
C ILE A 152 0.06 29.42 -14.16
N PRO A 153 -0.51 28.20 -14.14
CA PRO A 153 -0.56 27.34 -12.94
C PRO A 153 0.78 26.70 -12.54
N THR A 154 1.86 26.94 -13.30
CA THR A 154 3.17 26.33 -13.13
C THR A 154 4.20 27.26 -12.49
N VAL A 155 3.80 28.47 -12.08
CA VAL A 155 4.69 29.41 -11.38
C VAL A 155 4.85 28.96 -9.93
N GLU A 156 6.09 28.89 -9.46
CA GLU A 156 6.42 28.45 -8.10
C GLU A 156 5.72 29.31 -7.02
N PRO A 157 5.39 28.75 -5.83
CA PRO A 157 5.74 27.41 -5.35
C PRO A 157 4.75 26.31 -5.77
N MET A 158 5.27 25.24 -6.37
CA MET A 158 4.54 24.04 -6.78
C MET A 158 4.37 23.07 -5.62
N ILE A 159 3.16 23.00 -5.07
CA ILE A 159 2.81 22.08 -3.97
C ILE A 159 1.50 21.34 -4.26
N MET A 160 1.27 20.21 -3.59
CA MET A 160 0.00 19.50 -3.69
C MET A 160 -1.10 20.29 -2.97
N ARG A 161 -2.13 20.69 -3.71
CA ARG A 161 -3.25 21.48 -3.18
C ARG A 161 -4.59 20.75 -3.38
N PRO A 162 -5.56 20.93 -2.46
CA PRO A 162 -6.92 20.46 -2.67
C PRO A 162 -7.56 21.23 -3.85
N MET A 163 -8.34 20.52 -4.65
CA MET A 163 -9.06 21.03 -5.81
C MET A 163 -10.57 20.91 -5.58
N PHE A 164 -11.40 21.39 -6.52
CA PHE A 164 -12.85 21.40 -6.37
C PHE A 164 -13.46 20.03 -6.03
N GLY A 165 -12.93 18.94 -6.59
CA GLY A 165 -13.43 17.58 -6.32
C GLY A 165 -13.31 17.13 -4.87
N ALA A 166 -12.42 17.74 -4.07
CA ALA A 166 -12.31 17.45 -2.63
C ALA A 166 -13.54 17.92 -1.83
N SER A 167 -14.24 18.95 -2.34
CA SER A 167 -15.41 19.55 -1.70
C SER A 167 -16.74 18.96 -2.18
N VAL A 168 -16.71 17.87 -2.95
CA VAL A 168 -17.89 17.25 -3.57
C VAL A 168 -18.15 15.88 -2.93
N PRO A 169 -19.02 15.77 -1.90
CA PRO A 169 -19.21 14.52 -1.16
C PRO A 169 -19.68 13.35 -2.02
N HIS A 170 -20.48 13.60 -3.05
CA HIS A 170 -21.04 12.55 -3.91
C HIS A 170 -19.98 11.84 -4.78
N ASN A 171 -18.78 12.43 -4.93
CA ASN A 171 -17.65 11.78 -5.63
C ASN A 171 -17.01 10.66 -4.81
N SER A 172 -17.38 10.55 -3.53
CA SER A 172 -16.85 9.60 -2.58
C SER A 172 -17.93 8.68 -2.02
N ILE A 173 -17.48 7.56 -1.46
CA ILE A 173 -18.32 6.53 -0.89
C ILE A 173 -17.98 6.38 0.59
N ALA A 174 -19.01 6.22 1.42
CA ALA A 174 -18.90 5.64 2.73
C ALA A 174 -19.31 4.17 2.64
N PHE A 175 -18.33 3.27 2.71
CA PHE A 175 -18.59 1.83 2.73
C PHE A 175 -19.11 1.42 4.11
N VAL A 176 -20.20 0.66 4.14
CA VAL A 176 -20.85 0.20 5.37
C VAL A 176 -21.19 -1.29 5.29
N SER A 177 -21.68 -1.88 6.37
CA SER A 177 -22.25 -3.23 6.30
C SER A 177 -23.61 -3.22 5.59
N LYS A 178 -23.97 -4.34 4.97
CA LYS A 178 -25.31 -4.53 4.37
C LYS A 178 -26.46 -4.24 5.35
N ALA A 179 -26.28 -4.56 6.62
CA ALA A 179 -27.26 -4.27 7.66
C ALA A 179 -27.43 -2.77 7.93
N ALA A 180 -26.34 -1.99 7.91
CA ALA A 180 -26.39 -0.54 8.11
C ALA A 180 -27.04 0.18 6.92
N GLU A 181 -26.71 -0.25 5.70
CA GLU A 181 -27.35 0.25 4.48
C GLU A 181 -28.86 -0.02 4.49
N ALA A 182 -29.29 -1.26 4.77
CA ALA A 182 -30.71 -1.64 4.85
C ALA A 182 -31.47 -0.86 5.94
N LYS A 183 -30.79 -0.43 7.01
CA LYS A 183 -31.36 0.41 8.08
C LYS A 183 -31.42 1.90 7.71
N GLY A 184 -31.01 2.29 6.50
CA GLY A 184 -31.04 3.67 6.03
C GLY A 184 -30.03 4.58 6.72
N VAL A 185 -28.83 4.09 7.04
CA VAL A 185 -27.80 4.84 7.79
C VAL A 185 -27.45 6.18 7.16
N ARG A 186 -27.52 6.28 5.82
CA ARG A 186 -27.31 7.54 5.10
C ARG A 186 -28.22 8.66 5.61
N ASN A 187 -29.52 8.39 5.68
CA ASN A 187 -30.51 9.38 6.09
C ASN A 187 -30.45 9.62 7.60
N LYS A 188 -30.30 8.55 8.39
CA LYS A 188 -30.24 8.64 9.86
C LYS A 188 -29.05 9.44 10.38
N CYS A 189 -27.90 9.35 9.71
CA CYS A 189 -26.69 10.07 10.08
C CYS A 189 -26.46 11.35 9.25
N GLY A 190 -27.40 11.74 8.38
CA GLY A 190 -27.26 12.93 7.53
C GLY A 190 -26.06 12.88 6.58
N LEU A 191 -25.65 11.70 6.12
CA LEU A 191 -24.46 11.52 5.28
C LEU A 191 -24.69 12.10 3.87
N LYS A 192 -23.84 13.04 3.48
CA LYS A 192 -23.84 13.61 2.12
C LYS A 192 -23.16 12.72 1.08
N LYS A 193 -22.23 11.85 1.52
CA LYS A 193 -21.56 10.89 0.64
C LYS A 193 -22.53 9.81 0.15
N ARG A 194 -22.18 9.16 -0.97
CA ARG A 194 -22.82 7.91 -1.36
C ARG A 194 -22.54 6.85 -0.29
N VAL A 195 -23.51 6.01 0.03
CA VAL A 195 -23.33 4.87 0.94
C VAL A 195 -23.44 3.60 0.11
N GLU A 196 -22.51 2.67 0.30
CA GLU A 196 -22.48 1.39 -0.41
C GLU A 196 -22.16 0.28 0.59
N ALA A 197 -22.90 -0.83 0.54
CA ALA A 197 -22.56 -2.00 1.34
C ALA A 197 -21.33 -2.76 0.81
N VAL A 198 -20.43 -3.14 1.70
CA VAL A 198 -19.40 -4.14 1.39
C VAL A 198 -20.06 -5.50 1.12
N LYS A 199 -19.48 -6.28 0.21
CA LYS A 199 -19.97 -7.63 -0.14
C LYS A 199 -18.83 -8.59 -0.45
N ASN A 200 -19.09 -9.89 -0.35
CA ASN A 200 -18.19 -10.95 -0.82
C ASN A 200 -16.82 -11.00 -0.11
N CYS A 201 -16.80 -10.80 1.21
CA CYS A 201 -15.58 -10.87 2.06
C CYS A 201 -15.54 -12.13 2.96
N ARG A 202 -16.38 -13.13 2.71
CA ARG A 202 -16.46 -14.39 3.49
C ARG A 202 -16.14 -15.65 2.67
N ASN A 203 -16.30 -15.56 1.36
CA ASN A 203 -16.10 -16.62 0.38
C ASN A 203 -14.89 -16.35 -0.52
N ILE A 204 -13.90 -15.66 0.03
CA ILE A 204 -12.61 -15.38 -0.59
C ILE A 204 -11.50 -15.96 0.29
N GLY A 205 -10.37 -16.25 -0.31
CA GLY A 205 -9.16 -16.68 0.36
C GLY A 205 -7.91 -16.20 -0.37
N LYS A 206 -6.77 -16.79 -0.03
CA LYS A 206 -5.47 -16.42 -0.63
C LYS A 206 -5.46 -16.58 -2.16
N SER A 207 -6.19 -17.55 -2.70
CA SER A 207 -6.31 -17.79 -4.14
C SER A 207 -6.94 -16.63 -4.92
N ASP A 208 -7.74 -15.78 -4.26
CA ASP A 208 -8.41 -14.65 -4.90
C ASP A 208 -7.51 -13.40 -5.01
N MET A 209 -6.36 -13.42 -4.33
CA MET A 209 -5.40 -12.32 -4.32
C MET A 209 -4.65 -12.26 -5.65
N LYS A 210 -4.93 -11.22 -6.44
CA LYS A 210 -4.38 -11.05 -7.79
C LYS A 210 -2.86 -10.97 -7.71
N PHE A 211 -2.20 -11.80 -8.53
CA PHE A 211 -0.74 -11.93 -8.63
C PHE A 211 -0.01 -12.32 -7.33
N ASN A 212 -0.75 -12.63 -6.25
CA ASN A 212 -0.23 -12.80 -4.90
C ASN A 212 -0.95 -13.93 -4.14
N ALA A 213 -1.14 -15.06 -4.83
CA ALA A 213 -1.91 -16.20 -4.34
C ALA A 213 -1.05 -17.34 -3.78
N VAL A 214 0.27 -17.16 -3.71
CA VAL A 214 1.21 -18.24 -3.34
C VAL A 214 1.03 -18.60 -1.85
N LYS A 215 1.06 -19.89 -1.55
CA LYS A 215 0.89 -20.45 -0.20
C LYS A 215 2.07 -21.39 0.11
N PRO A 216 3.28 -20.84 0.31
CA PRO A 216 4.43 -21.67 0.63
C PRO A 216 4.25 -22.32 2.01
N LYS A 217 4.85 -23.48 2.21
CA LYS A 217 4.97 -24.09 3.54
C LYS A 217 5.97 -23.27 4.35
N MET A 218 5.45 -22.50 5.30
CA MET A 218 6.27 -21.66 6.17
C MET A 218 6.82 -22.45 7.36
N LYS A 219 8.08 -22.17 7.71
CA LYS A 219 8.71 -22.58 8.97
C LYS A 219 9.47 -21.37 9.54
N VAL A 220 9.36 -21.16 10.84
CA VAL A 220 10.15 -20.18 11.58
C VAL A 220 10.80 -20.91 12.73
N ASP A 221 12.12 -20.87 12.80
CA ASP A 221 12.87 -21.45 13.90
C ASP A 221 12.64 -20.64 15.19
N ALA A 222 12.40 -21.33 16.32
CA ALA A 222 11.97 -20.66 17.56
C ALA A 222 13.10 -19.92 18.28
N GLU A 223 14.36 -20.24 17.99
CA GLU A 223 15.53 -19.67 18.67
C GLU A 223 16.29 -18.71 17.75
N SER A 224 16.58 -19.13 16.53
CA SER A 224 17.30 -18.32 15.54
C SER A 224 16.40 -17.39 14.73
N TYR A 225 15.08 -17.57 14.77
CA TYR A 225 14.09 -16.84 13.96
C TYR A 225 14.26 -16.96 12.44
N THR A 226 15.12 -17.88 11.98
CA THR A 226 15.31 -18.20 10.56
C THR A 226 13.97 -18.57 9.93
N VAL A 227 13.64 -17.92 8.82
CA VAL A 227 12.40 -18.15 8.09
C VAL A 227 12.67 -18.95 6.83
N GLU A 228 11.92 -20.04 6.65
CA GLU A 228 11.95 -20.85 5.44
C GLU A 228 10.57 -20.83 4.75
N ALA A 229 10.58 -20.76 3.43
CA ALA A 229 9.43 -20.97 2.56
C ALA A 229 9.72 -22.16 1.64
N ASP A 230 8.93 -23.23 1.75
CA ASP A 230 9.13 -24.49 1.01
C ASP A 230 10.55 -25.08 1.18
N GLY A 231 11.12 -24.94 2.39
CA GLY A 231 12.47 -25.42 2.73
C GLY A 231 13.61 -24.51 2.27
N MET A 232 13.30 -23.39 1.62
CA MET A 232 14.28 -22.38 1.19
C MET A 232 14.32 -21.23 2.17
N VAL A 233 15.52 -20.88 2.65
CA VAL A 233 15.72 -19.77 3.58
C VAL A 233 15.38 -18.44 2.91
N CYS A 234 14.58 -17.61 3.58
CA CYS A 234 14.13 -16.30 3.11
C CYS A 234 15.04 -15.18 3.66
N GLU A 235 16.23 -15.04 3.09
CA GLU A 235 17.21 -14.02 3.50
C GLU A 235 17.28 -12.84 2.52
N ALA A 236 17.45 -11.63 3.05
CA ALA A 236 17.64 -10.42 2.25
C ALA A 236 18.52 -9.42 3.00
N GLU A 237 19.61 -8.99 2.36
CA GLU A 237 20.51 -7.98 2.93
C GLU A 237 19.80 -6.63 3.07
N PRO A 238 20.09 -5.83 4.11
CA PRO A 238 19.54 -4.49 4.23
C PRO A 238 20.09 -3.57 3.12
N SER A 239 19.23 -2.72 2.56
CA SER A 239 19.65 -1.73 1.57
C SER A 239 20.30 -0.52 2.25
N SER A 240 21.49 -0.12 1.80
CA SER A 240 22.16 1.10 2.27
C SER A 240 21.61 2.38 1.61
N GLN A 241 20.99 2.25 0.44
CA GLN A 241 20.34 3.33 -0.31
C GLN A 241 19.04 2.82 -0.95
N LEU A 242 18.10 3.73 -1.18
CA LEU A 242 16.83 3.44 -1.85
C LEU A 242 16.54 4.51 -2.91
N PRO A 243 15.88 4.13 -4.03
CA PRO A 243 15.31 5.10 -4.94
C PRO A 243 14.14 5.84 -4.25
N LEU A 244 13.60 6.86 -4.93
CA LEU A 244 12.40 7.58 -4.46
C LEU A 244 12.54 8.17 -3.03
N ALA A 245 13.78 8.47 -2.63
CA ALA A 245 14.12 9.00 -1.30
C ALA A 245 14.69 10.43 -1.41
N GLN A 246 15.97 10.63 -1.09
CA GLN A 246 16.63 11.94 -0.99
C GLN A 246 16.49 12.81 -2.25
N THR A 247 16.34 12.22 -3.43
CA THR A 247 16.17 12.96 -4.69
C THR A 247 14.85 13.73 -4.78
N TYR A 248 13.83 13.35 -4.01
CA TYR A 248 12.47 13.90 -4.17
C TYR A 248 11.99 14.71 -2.98
N TYR A 249 12.58 14.53 -1.80
CA TYR A 249 12.09 15.14 -0.57
C TYR A 249 13.07 16.22 -0.08
N LEU A 250 12.50 17.33 0.39
CA LEU A 250 13.28 18.40 1.03
C LEU A 250 13.77 17.97 2.42
N TYR A 251 13.02 17.07 3.09
CA TYR A 251 13.28 16.49 4.40
C TYR A 251 12.92 15.01 4.43
#